data_AF-A0A9P6FPU4-F1
#
_entry.id   AF-A0A9P6FPU4-F1
#
_cell.length_a   1.000
_cell.length_b   1.000
_cell.length_c   1.000
_cell.angle_alpha   90.00
_cell.angle_beta   90.00
_cell.angle_gamma   90.00
#
_symmetry.space_group_name_H-M   'P 1'
#
loop_
_entity.id
_entity.type
_entity.pdbx_description
1 polymer ?
#
loop_
_entity_poly.entity_id
_entity_poly.type
_entity_poly.pdbx_seq_one_letter_code
_entity_poly.pdbx_strand_id
1 'polypeptide(L)'
;MAALGLVGTTDAHMAVGYPPVRGGPQSAEYDSQVHAFLDYNSKRKYPCNGYNKPIRPTPLEAGEVVNVLFWGPALGRKNIKLPSMRGKELNQARHGGGTCEFSISTDGGNTFHLIARYTKSCPDFYYKWPIKIPDNIPSCSGYGKCLLVWSWTAVNVPQFYMNCADITIKGKSDGRLPKKSISIVDIHGHKGKVMAEGDGYGDKRGR
;
A
#
# COMPACT_ATOMS: atom_id res chain seq x y z
N MET A 1 40.52 1.22 20.30
CA MET A 1 39.71 0.39 19.39
C MET A 1 38.37 1.06 19.21
N ALA A 2 38.17 1.79 18.10
CA ALA A 2 36.88 2.37 17.78
C ALA A 2 36.01 1.26 17.16
N ALA A 3 34.97 0.85 17.86
CA ALA A 3 33.97 -0.06 17.30
C ALA A 3 33.22 0.71 16.20
N LEU A 4 33.48 0.37 14.93
CA LEU A 4 32.60 0.71 13.83
C LEU A 4 31.27 0.00 14.07
N GLY A 5 30.31 0.72 14.65
CA GLY A 5 28.91 0.31 14.63
C GLY A 5 28.45 0.31 13.18
N LEU A 6 28.22 -0.87 12.62
CA LEU A 6 27.46 -1.04 11.39
C LEU A 6 26.07 -0.43 11.63
N VAL A 7 25.87 0.80 11.15
CA VAL A 7 24.54 1.38 10.99
C VAL A 7 23.86 0.56 9.90
N GLY A 8 23.17 -0.50 10.29
CA GLY A 8 22.27 -1.22 9.40
C GLY A 8 21.22 -0.22 8.94
N THR A 9 21.24 0.15 7.66
CA THR A 9 20.17 0.94 7.05
C THR A 9 18.92 0.08 7.05
N THR A 10 18.10 0.18 8.09
CA THR A 10 16.82 -0.53 8.18
C THR A 10 15.80 0.17 7.29
N ASP A 11 15.96 0.06 5.97
CA ASP A 11 14.91 0.43 5.03
C ASP A 11 13.96 -0.77 4.89
N ALA A 12 13.19 -1.01 5.95
CA ALA A 12 12.30 -2.16 6.04
C ALA A 12 10.83 -1.76 5.96
N HIS A 13 10.53 -0.64 5.28
CA HIS A 13 9.16 -0.20 5.07
C HIS A 13 8.37 -1.19 4.18
N MET A 14 7.05 -1.02 4.15
CA MET A 14 6.15 -1.94 3.44
C MET A 14 5.57 -1.33 2.17
N ALA A 15 5.36 -2.17 1.17
CA ALA A 15 4.60 -1.87 -0.04
C ALA A 15 3.57 -2.96 -0.31
N VAL A 16 2.52 -2.65 -1.07
CA VAL A 16 1.63 -3.71 -1.59
C VAL A 16 2.40 -4.55 -2.61
N GLY A 17 2.40 -5.86 -2.42
CA GLY A 17 2.96 -6.83 -3.37
C GLY A 17 1.89 -7.42 -4.29
N TYR A 18 0.67 -7.64 -3.78
CA TYR A 18 -0.46 -8.10 -4.60
C TYR A 18 -1.74 -7.32 -4.27
N PRO A 19 -2.50 -6.82 -5.27
CA PRO A 19 -2.16 -6.81 -6.70
C PRO A 19 -0.82 -6.11 -6.99
N PRO A 20 -0.10 -6.46 -8.09
CA PRO A 20 1.18 -5.84 -8.39
C PRO A 20 1.03 -4.32 -8.50
N VAL A 21 1.96 -3.58 -7.89
CA VAL A 21 1.95 -2.11 -7.90
C VAL A 21 3.02 -1.54 -8.83
N ARG A 22 2.79 -0.31 -9.29
CA ARG A 22 3.81 0.47 -10.01
C ARG A 22 5.06 0.63 -9.12
N GLY A 23 6.24 0.55 -9.73
CA GLY A 23 7.52 0.53 -9.01
C GLY A 23 7.79 -0.75 -8.22
N GLY A 24 6.79 -1.64 -8.08
CA GLY A 24 6.88 -2.88 -7.30
C GLY A 24 7.76 -3.95 -7.94
N PRO A 25 8.03 -5.06 -7.22
CA PRO A 25 8.97 -6.08 -7.70
C PRO A 25 8.60 -6.77 -9.01
N GLN A 26 7.31 -6.78 -9.38
CA GLN A 26 6.83 -7.32 -10.66
C GLN A 26 6.74 -6.25 -11.76
N SER A 27 7.07 -4.99 -11.47
CA SER A 27 7.13 -3.92 -12.47
C SER A 27 8.42 -4.05 -13.30
N ALA A 28 8.34 -3.71 -14.60
CA ALA A 28 9.53 -3.53 -15.44
C ALA A 28 10.44 -2.41 -14.90
N GLU A 29 9.84 -1.43 -14.20
CA GLU A 29 10.52 -0.31 -13.56
C GLU A 29 10.59 -0.49 -12.05
N TYR A 30 11.01 -1.68 -11.62
CA TYR A 30 11.23 -1.95 -10.21
C TYR A 30 12.16 -0.90 -9.59
N ASP A 31 11.72 -0.35 -8.47
CA ASP A 31 12.48 0.56 -7.64
C ASP A 31 12.57 -0.03 -6.23
N SER A 32 13.79 -0.18 -5.72
CA SER A 32 14.03 -0.74 -4.38
C SER A 32 13.52 0.16 -3.25
N GLN A 33 12.99 1.34 -3.55
CA GLN A 33 12.37 2.25 -2.58
C GLN A 33 10.85 2.38 -2.77
N VAL A 34 10.19 1.48 -3.50
CA VAL A 34 8.71 1.50 -3.67
C VAL A 34 7.96 1.48 -2.33
N HIS A 35 8.59 0.96 -1.29
CA HIS A 35 8.09 0.91 0.07
C HIS A 35 8.35 2.18 0.88
N ALA A 36 9.08 3.17 0.37
CA ALA A 36 9.31 4.41 1.09
C ALA A 36 8.03 5.25 1.22
N PHE A 37 7.94 6.03 2.29
CA PHE A 37 6.87 7.01 2.51
C PHE A 37 6.97 8.17 1.51
N LEU A 38 5.87 8.89 1.31
CA LEU A 38 5.81 10.07 0.47
C LEU A 38 6.73 11.19 1.01
N ASP A 39 7.26 12.01 0.11
CA ASP A 39 8.28 13.02 0.34
C ASP A 39 9.65 12.53 0.84
N TYR A 40 9.84 11.20 0.98
CA TYR A 40 11.16 10.64 1.26
C TYR A 40 12.20 11.06 0.20
N ASN A 41 13.31 11.65 0.70
CA ASN A 41 14.41 12.21 -0.10
C ASN A 41 13.96 13.16 -1.23
N SER A 42 12.80 13.83 -1.07
CA SER A 42 12.20 14.69 -2.10
C SER A 42 11.88 13.99 -3.43
N LYS A 43 12.02 12.67 -3.53
CA LYS A 43 11.81 11.88 -4.77
C LYS A 43 10.46 11.19 -4.80
N ARG A 44 9.96 10.79 -3.63
CA ARG A 44 8.66 10.13 -3.48
C ARG A 44 7.55 11.16 -3.54
N LYS A 45 6.77 11.19 -4.63
CA LYS A 45 5.76 12.22 -4.87
C LYS A 45 4.35 11.69 -4.72
N TYR A 46 3.47 12.54 -4.25
CA TYR A 46 2.04 12.27 -4.31
C TYR A 46 1.52 12.50 -5.75
N PRO A 47 0.59 11.67 -6.28
CA PRO A 47 0.13 10.38 -5.75
C PRO A 47 1.02 9.20 -6.21
N CYS A 48 0.68 7.98 -5.76
CA CYS A 48 1.29 6.73 -6.23
C CYS A 48 2.81 6.63 -6.02
N ASN A 49 3.35 7.28 -4.99
CA ASN A 49 4.78 7.35 -4.70
C ASN A 49 5.65 7.94 -5.83
N GLY A 50 5.02 8.65 -6.77
CA GLY A 50 5.64 9.25 -7.94
C GLY A 50 5.74 8.31 -9.14
N TYR A 51 5.26 7.07 -9.03
CA TYR A 51 5.29 6.11 -10.14
C TYR A 51 4.12 6.35 -11.10
N ASN A 52 4.43 6.94 -12.25
CA ASN A 52 3.46 7.29 -13.27
C ASN A 52 3.30 6.25 -14.40
N LYS A 53 4.23 5.30 -14.54
CA LYS A 53 4.18 4.30 -15.61
C LYS A 53 3.21 3.17 -15.26
N PRO A 54 2.14 2.98 -16.04
CA PRO A 54 1.19 1.90 -15.80
C PRO A 54 1.84 0.53 -15.99
N ILE A 55 1.41 -0.45 -15.20
CA ILE A 55 1.78 -1.86 -15.37
C ILE A 55 0.59 -2.66 -15.93
N ARG A 56 0.80 -3.95 -16.19
CA ARG A 56 -0.27 -4.86 -16.62
C ARG A 56 -1.39 -4.85 -15.57
N PRO A 57 -2.63 -4.46 -15.94
CA PRO A 57 -3.71 -4.39 -14.99
C PRO A 57 -4.10 -5.75 -14.42
N THR A 58 -4.46 -5.79 -13.14
CA THR A 58 -5.11 -6.96 -12.54
C THR A 58 -6.61 -6.90 -12.83
N PRO A 59 -7.19 -7.91 -13.51
CA PRO A 59 -8.62 -7.94 -13.76
C PRO A 59 -9.38 -8.28 -12.49
N LEU A 60 -10.40 -7.47 -12.17
CA LEU A 60 -11.28 -7.61 -11.02
C LEU A 60 -12.75 -7.49 -11.45
N GLU A 61 -13.65 -8.01 -10.63
CA GLU A 61 -15.10 -7.90 -10.82
C GLU A 61 -15.79 -7.20 -9.64
N ALA A 62 -16.92 -6.55 -9.90
CA ALA A 62 -17.77 -6.03 -8.83
C ALA A 62 -18.21 -7.14 -7.88
N GLY A 63 -18.08 -6.91 -6.57
CA GLY A 63 -18.38 -7.88 -5.53
C GLY A 63 -17.24 -8.85 -5.21
N GLU A 64 -16.16 -8.87 -6.00
CA GLU A 64 -15.00 -9.72 -5.77
C GLU A 64 -14.30 -9.36 -4.45
N VAL A 65 -13.81 -10.38 -3.74
CA VAL A 65 -12.92 -10.20 -2.58
C VAL A 65 -11.47 -10.40 -3.02
N VAL A 66 -10.70 -9.33 -2.98
CA VAL A 66 -9.27 -9.33 -3.30
C VAL A 66 -8.48 -9.46 -2.01
N ASN A 67 -7.63 -10.48 -1.94
CA ASN A 67 -6.71 -10.65 -0.82
C ASN A 67 -5.43 -9.85 -1.06
N VAL A 68 -5.34 -8.64 -0.53
CA VAL A 68 -4.14 -7.82 -0.65
C VAL A 68 -3.00 -8.47 0.16
N LEU A 69 -1.82 -8.57 -0.46
CA LEU A 69 -0.60 -9.05 0.17
C LEU A 69 0.43 -7.93 0.20
N PHE A 70 1.15 -7.81 1.30
CA PHE A 70 2.25 -6.87 1.42
C PHE A 70 3.60 -7.51 1.07
N TRP A 71 4.52 -6.66 0.64
CA TRP A 71 5.89 -6.98 0.29
C TRP A 71 6.87 -6.01 0.94
N GLY A 72 8.07 -6.49 1.23
CA GLY A 72 9.22 -5.66 1.56
C GLY A 72 10.52 -6.44 1.38
N PRO A 73 11.68 -5.78 1.52
CA PRO A 73 12.98 -6.37 1.18
C PRO A 73 13.29 -7.67 1.94
N ALA A 74 12.78 -7.80 3.18
CA ALA A 74 12.97 -8.99 4.02
C ALA A 74 12.34 -10.28 3.44
N LEU A 75 11.36 -10.18 2.54
CA LEU A 75 10.81 -11.34 1.82
C LEU A 75 11.70 -11.80 0.66
N GLY A 76 12.59 -10.93 0.19
CA GLY A 76 13.32 -11.08 -1.07
C GLY A 76 12.52 -10.53 -2.25
N ARG A 77 13.25 -10.00 -3.25
CA ARG A 77 12.66 -9.28 -4.40
C ARG A 77 11.54 -10.04 -5.11
N LYS A 78 11.72 -11.33 -5.39
CA LYS A 78 10.75 -12.11 -6.20
C LYS A 78 9.64 -12.79 -5.38
N ASN A 79 9.59 -12.60 -4.06
CA ASN A 79 8.72 -13.36 -3.18
C ASN A 79 7.55 -12.54 -2.67
N ILE A 80 6.34 -12.89 -3.11
CA ILE A 80 5.10 -12.16 -2.81
C ILE A 80 4.08 -13.12 -2.19
N LYS A 81 4.59 -14.14 -1.53
CA LYS A 81 3.81 -15.11 -0.78
C LYS A 81 3.85 -14.75 0.70
N LEU A 82 2.82 -15.16 1.42
CA LEU A 82 2.84 -15.14 2.87
C LEU A 82 4.10 -15.86 3.36
N PRO A 83 4.94 -15.22 4.19
CA PRO A 83 6.06 -15.89 4.83
C PRO A 83 5.57 -17.00 5.77
N SER A 84 6.43 -17.99 5.99
CA SER A 84 6.14 -19.10 6.91
C SER A 84 5.87 -18.56 8.32
N MET A 85 4.77 -19.01 8.91
CA MET A 85 4.46 -18.74 10.33
C MET A 85 5.34 -19.57 11.29
N ARG A 86 6.08 -20.56 10.75
CA ARG A 86 7.04 -21.37 11.49
C ARG A 86 8.45 -20.84 11.20
N GLY A 87 9.17 -20.43 12.23
CA GLY A 87 10.55 -19.96 12.13
C GLY A 87 10.76 -18.55 12.70
N LYS A 88 11.95 -17.99 12.44
CA LYS A 88 12.27 -16.63 12.85
C LYS A 88 11.40 -15.63 12.08
N GLU A 89 10.81 -14.71 12.82
CA GLU A 89 9.98 -13.65 12.26
C GLU A 89 10.81 -12.68 11.41
N LEU A 90 10.23 -12.24 10.30
CA LEU A 90 10.82 -11.27 9.38
C LEU A 90 10.61 -9.87 9.92
N ASN A 91 11.64 -9.04 9.83
CA ASN A 91 11.48 -7.61 10.09
C ASN A 91 10.70 -6.98 8.93
N GLN A 92 9.52 -6.43 9.22
CA GLN A 92 8.63 -5.82 8.24
C GLN A 92 8.49 -4.29 8.41
N ALA A 93 9.21 -3.66 9.36
CA ALA A 93 9.09 -2.26 9.79
C ALA A 93 7.73 -1.61 9.49
N ARG A 94 6.69 -2.29 10.01
CA ARG A 94 5.30 -1.85 9.96
C ARG A 94 5.00 -0.73 10.95
N HIS A 95 5.99 -0.21 11.67
CA HIS A 95 5.90 0.93 12.60
C HIS A 95 4.77 0.81 13.63
N GLY A 96 4.53 -0.39 14.19
CA GLY A 96 3.42 -0.63 15.12
C GLY A 96 2.04 -0.81 14.45
N GLY A 97 2.03 -0.94 13.12
CA GLY A 97 0.85 -0.96 12.27
C GLY A 97 0.36 0.46 11.95
N GLY A 98 -0.92 0.71 12.18
CA GLY A 98 -1.56 1.99 11.91
C GLY A 98 -2.85 1.84 11.10
N THR A 99 -3.14 2.86 10.29
CA THR A 99 -4.36 2.87 9.47
C THR A 99 -4.01 2.66 8.02
N CYS A 100 -4.42 1.52 7.47
CA CYS A 100 -4.44 1.30 6.03
C CYS A 100 -5.80 1.67 5.46
N GLU A 101 -5.79 2.31 4.31
CA GLU A 101 -6.97 2.58 3.52
C GLU A 101 -6.78 2.03 2.12
N PHE A 102 -7.84 1.42 1.60
CA PHE A 102 -7.91 0.91 0.24
C PHE A 102 -8.98 1.69 -0.48
N SER A 103 -8.63 2.23 -1.64
CA SER A 103 -9.51 3.07 -2.43
C SER A 103 -9.41 2.75 -3.91
N ILE A 104 -10.45 3.10 -4.66
CA ILE A 104 -10.46 3.04 -6.11
C ILE A 104 -10.27 4.45 -6.67
N SER A 105 -9.46 4.58 -7.70
CA SER A 105 -9.42 5.75 -8.56
C SER A 105 -9.76 5.33 -9.98
N THR A 106 -10.62 6.09 -10.66
CA THR A 106 -10.98 5.83 -12.07
C THR A 106 -10.47 6.93 -13.01
N ASP A 107 -9.71 7.88 -12.47
CA ASP A 107 -9.21 9.07 -13.15
C ASP A 107 -7.69 9.19 -13.09
N GLY A 108 -6.99 8.07 -12.89
CA GLY A 108 -5.52 8.00 -12.89
C GLY A 108 -4.86 8.52 -11.62
N GLY A 109 -5.58 8.57 -10.51
CA GLY A 109 -5.07 9.00 -9.20
C GLY A 109 -5.34 10.47 -8.89
N ASN A 110 -6.33 11.10 -9.54
CA ASN A 110 -6.73 12.47 -9.20
C ASN A 110 -7.75 12.48 -8.05
N THR A 111 -8.66 11.50 -8.03
CA THR A 111 -9.61 11.28 -6.95
C THR A 111 -9.55 9.85 -6.42
N PHE A 112 -9.90 9.69 -5.14
CA PHE A 112 -9.81 8.43 -4.41
C PHE A 112 -11.14 8.13 -3.72
N HIS A 113 -11.63 6.92 -3.88
CA HIS A 113 -12.91 6.46 -3.35
C HIS A 113 -12.69 5.29 -2.40
N LEU A 114 -12.76 5.55 -1.09
CA LEU A 114 -12.49 4.59 -0.03
C LEU A 114 -13.46 3.39 -0.12
N ILE A 115 -12.90 2.19 -0.16
CA ILE A 115 -13.65 0.91 -0.20
C ILE A 115 -13.37 0.02 1.02
N ALA A 116 -12.22 0.14 1.66
CA ALA A 116 -11.91 -0.58 2.89
C ALA A 116 -10.94 0.21 3.76
N ARG A 117 -11.04 0.02 5.08
CA ARG A 117 -10.14 0.62 6.06
C ARG A 117 -9.83 -0.40 7.15
N TYR A 118 -8.55 -0.57 7.45
CA TYR A 118 -8.07 -1.37 8.57
C TYR A 118 -7.27 -0.48 9.50
N THR A 119 -7.54 -0.58 10.79
CA THR A 119 -6.90 0.23 11.83
C THR A 119 -6.07 -0.66 12.74
N LYS A 120 -5.09 -0.07 13.42
CA LYS A 120 -4.20 -0.69 14.40
C LYS A 120 -3.20 -1.65 13.78
N SER A 121 -3.62 -2.77 13.21
CA SER A 121 -2.71 -3.85 12.85
C SER A 121 -2.19 -3.80 11.40
N CYS A 122 -2.60 -2.83 10.59
CA CYS A 122 -2.21 -2.77 9.17
C CYS A 122 -1.06 -1.78 8.94
N PRO A 123 -0.04 -2.11 8.13
CA PRO A 123 0.10 -3.33 7.31
C PRO A 123 0.83 -4.50 8.01
N ASP A 124 0.69 -5.72 7.47
CA ASP A 124 1.40 -6.94 7.94
C ASP A 124 1.63 -7.96 6.81
N PHE A 125 2.84 -8.54 6.71
CA PHE A 125 3.22 -9.58 5.74
C PHE A 125 2.55 -10.92 5.99
N TYR A 126 2.20 -11.25 7.22
CA TYR A 126 1.69 -12.56 7.62
C TYR A 126 0.17 -12.66 7.50
N TYR A 127 -0.50 -11.60 7.07
CA TYR A 127 -1.95 -11.55 6.91
C TYR A 127 -2.34 -11.26 5.46
N LYS A 128 -3.40 -11.92 4.99
CA LYS A 128 -4.08 -11.54 3.74
C LYS A 128 -5.13 -10.52 4.10
N TRP A 129 -5.14 -9.38 3.44
CA TRP A 129 -6.06 -8.28 3.74
C TRP A 129 -7.24 -8.31 2.75
N PRO A 130 -8.38 -8.94 3.09
CA PRO A 130 -9.48 -9.14 2.16
C PRO A 130 -10.30 -7.86 1.96
N ILE A 131 -10.12 -7.19 0.83
CA ILE A 131 -10.95 -6.04 0.46
C ILE A 131 -12.06 -6.49 -0.49
N LYS A 132 -13.29 -6.03 -0.27
CA LYS A 132 -14.39 -6.28 -1.20
C LYS A 132 -14.50 -5.14 -2.21
N ILE A 133 -14.43 -5.45 -3.49
CA ILE A 133 -14.79 -4.50 -4.55
C ILE A 133 -16.29 -4.25 -4.45
N PRO A 134 -16.77 -2.98 -4.34
CA PRO A 134 -18.20 -2.72 -4.15
C PRO A 134 -19.07 -3.37 -5.24
N ASP A 135 -20.18 -3.98 -4.84
CA ASP A 135 -21.07 -4.69 -5.77
C ASP A 135 -21.67 -3.76 -6.85
N ASN A 136 -21.79 -2.47 -6.52
CA ASN A 136 -22.37 -1.43 -7.38
C ASN A 136 -21.31 -0.44 -7.93
N ILE A 137 -20.07 -0.86 -8.10
CA ILE A 137 -19.02 -0.02 -8.70
C ILE A 137 -19.19 0.05 -10.24
N PRO A 138 -18.90 1.20 -10.89
CA PRO A 138 -18.94 1.26 -12.34
C PRO A 138 -17.82 0.44 -12.97
N SER A 139 -18.04 0.00 -14.22
CA SER A 139 -16.96 -0.56 -15.01
C SER A 139 -15.85 0.46 -15.21
N CYS A 140 -14.62 -0.03 -15.16
CA CYS A 140 -13.45 0.83 -15.24
C CYS A 140 -12.33 0.08 -15.94
N SER A 141 -11.94 0.59 -17.10
CA SER A 141 -10.93 -0.01 -17.96
C SER A 141 -10.08 1.07 -18.59
N GLY A 142 -8.79 0.86 -18.62
CA GLY A 142 -7.84 1.79 -19.24
C GLY A 142 -6.51 1.72 -18.53
N TYR A 143 -5.44 1.47 -19.30
CA TYR A 143 -4.08 1.50 -18.79
C TYR A 143 -3.82 2.85 -18.13
N GLY A 144 -3.42 2.83 -16.87
CA GLY A 144 -3.09 4.04 -16.14
C GLY A 144 -4.24 4.79 -15.49
N LYS A 145 -5.50 4.42 -15.78
CA LYS A 145 -6.70 5.15 -15.31
C LYS A 145 -7.34 4.52 -14.08
N CYS A 146 -7.48 3.20 -14.11
CA CYS A 146 -8.15 2.46 -13.05
C CYS A 146 -7.15 1.91 -12.05
N LEU A 147 -7.22 2.39 -10.81
CA LEU A 147 -6.25 2.06 -9.77
C LEU A 147 -6.94 1.48 -8.55
N LEU A 148 -6.38 0.39 -8.03
CA LEU A 148 -6.50 0.06 -6.61
C LEU A 148 -5.37 0.76 -5.88
N VAL A 149 -5.72 1.59 -4.91
CA VAL A 149 -4.79 2.45 -4.20
C VAL A 149 -4.78 2.06 -2.74
N TRP A 150 -3.60 1.71 -2.24
CA TRP A 150 -3.34 1.55 -0.82
C TRP A 150 -2.68 2.81 -0.28
N SER A 151 -3.16 3.32 0.84
CA SER A 151 -2.46 4.30 1.65
C SER A 151 -2.32 3.82 3.09
N TRP A 152 -1.28 4.29 3.78
CA TRP A 152 -1.03 3.94 5.17
C TRP A 152 -0.51 5.14 5.96
N THR A 153 -1.15 5.41 7.09
CA THR A 153 -0.68 6.34 8.13
C THR A 153 -0.07 5.54 9.28
N ALA A 154 1.21 5.77 9.56
CA ALA A 154 1.96 5.06 10.61
C ALA A 154 1.64 5.56 12.03
N VAL A 155 2.03 4.78 13.04
CA VAL A 155 1.71 5.03 14.46
C VAL A 155 2.76 5.90 15.14
N ASN A 156 4.05 5.61 14.93
CA ASN A 156 5.13 6.18 15.73
C ASN A 156 5.96 7.25 15.01
N VAL A 157 5.69 7.45 13.72
CA VAL A 157 6.39 8.40 12.86
C VAL A 157 5.36 9.05 11.95
N PRO A 158 5.41 10.38 11.73
CA PRO A 158 4.49 11.08 10.85
C PRO A 158 4.88 10.79 9.40
N GLN A 159 4.55 9.59 8.95
CA GLN A 159 4.87 9.06 7.63
C GLN A 159 3.60 8.53 6.98
N PHE A 160 3.42 8.93 5.72
CA PHE A 160 2.28 8.54 4.91
C PHE A 160 2.79 7.80 3.67
N TYR A 161 2.27 6.59 3.47
CA TYR A 161 2.67 5.71 2.37
C TYR A 161 1.54 5.61 1.36
N MET A 162 1.91 5.37 0.10
CA MET A 162 0.93 5.19 -0.95
C MET A 162 1.47 4.30 -2.07
N ASN A 163 0.74 3.27 -2.45
CA ASN A 163 1.02 2.51 -3.67
C ASN A 163 -0.22 2.40 -4.54
N CYS A 164 0.00 2.26 -5.85
CA CYS A 164 -1.05 2.14 -6.84
C CYS A 164 -0.84 0.89 -7.69
N ALA A 165 -1.84 0.02 -7.73
CA ALA A 165 -1.92 -1.10 -8.66
C ALA A 165 -2.85 -0.72 -9.81
N ASP A 166 -2.39 -0.91 -11.05
CA ASP A 166 -3.29 -0.83 -12.20
C ASP A 166 -4.25 -2.03 -12.16
N ILE A 167 -5.54 -1.75 -12.32
CA ILE A 167 -6.61 -2.75 -12.32
C ILE A 167 -7.53 -2.57 -13.53
N THR A 168 -8.38 -3.55 -13.78
CA THR A 168 -9.63 -3.33 -14.52
C THR A 168 -10.78 -3.84 -13.66
N ILE A 169 -11.92 -3.18 -13.75
CA ILE A 169 -13.12 -3.59 -13.02
C ILE A 169 -14.22 -3.85 -14.03
N LYS A 170 -14.72 -5.08 -14.05
CA LYS A 170 -16.00 -5.41 -14.67
C LYS A 170 -17.12 -5.08 -13.67
N GLY A 171 -17.73 -3.91 -13.86
CA GLY A 171 -18.71 -3.33 -12.95
C GLY A 171 -20.13 -3.32 -13.51
N LYS A 172 -20.96 -2.44 -12.96
CA LYS A 172 -22.34 -2.20 -13.38
C LYS A 172 -22.44 -0.97 -14.27
N SER A 173 -23.38 -0.96 -15.22
CA SER A 173 -23.60 0.17 -16.14
C SER A 173 -24.08 1.44 -15.44
N ASP A 174 -24.81 1.30 -14.34
CA ASP A 174 -25.35 2.37 -13.48
C ASP A 174 -24.59 2.47 -12.14
N GLY A 175 -23.41 1.85 -12.07
CA GLY A 175 -22.58 1.81 -10.88
C GLY A 175 -22.12 3.20 -10.43
N ARG A 176 -21.88 3.35 -9.13
CA ARG A 176 -21.43 4.60 -8.51
C ARG A 176 -20.20 4.39 -7.66
N LEU A 177 -19.27 5.33 -7.74
CA LEU A 177 -18.10 5.33 -6.87
C LEU A 177 -18.50 5.75 -5.44
N PRO A 178 -17.90 5.14 -4.40
CA PRO A 178 -18.05 5.60 -3.03
C PRO A 178 -17.73 7.09 -2.89
N LYS A 179 -18.53 7.84 -2.11
CA LYS A 179 -18.31 9.28 -1.95
C LYS A 179 -17.14 9.65 -1.01
N LYS A 180 -16.80 8.74 -0.09
CA LYS A 180 -15.79 9.00 0.92
C LYS A 180 -14.39 8.87 0.31
N SER A 181 -13.54 9.86 0.53
CA SER A 181 -12.12 9.80 0.16
C SER A 181 -11.26 9.22 1.27
N ILE A 182 -10.00 8.91 0.94
CA ILE A 182 -8.95 8.56 1.90
C ILE A 182 -8.51 9.80 2.71
N SER A 183 -7.86 9.56 3.83
CA SER A 183 -7.14 10.58 4.58
C SER A 183 -5.75 10.79 3.95
N ILE A 184 -5.46 12.03 3.54
CA ILE A 184 -4.15 12.44 3.02
C ILE A 184 -3.49 13.32 4.06
N VAL A 185 -2.37 12.86 4.61
CA VAL A 185 -1.67 13.45 5.74
C VAL A 185 -0.16 13.34 5.55
N ASP A 186 0.59 14.10 6.35
CA ASP A 186 2.06 14.01 6.45
C ASP A 186 2.83 14.12 5.13
N ILE A 187 2.25 14.85 4.18
CA ILE A 187 2.89 15.28 2.93
C ILE A 187 2.76 16.79 2.78
N HIS A 188 3.61 17.38 1.95
CA HIS A 188 3.58 18.82 1.69
C HIS A 188 2.18 19.30 1.26
N GLY A 189 1.68 20.39 1.87
CA GLY A 189 0.36 20.95 1.59
C GLY A 189 -0.81 20.28 2.32
N HIS A 190 -0.55 19.26 3.14
CA HIS A 190 -1.56 18.56 3.92
C HIS A 190 -1.30 18.65 5.43
N LYS A 191 -2.27 18.22 6.24
CA LYS A 191 -2.11 18.16 7.70
C LYS A 191 -0.93 17.26 8.06
N GLY A 192 0.08 17.83 8.72
CA GLY A 192 1.24 17.10 9.21
C GLY A 192 1.15 16.71 10.69
N LYS A 193 2.13 15.90 11.13
CA LYS A 193 2.25 15.34 12.49
C LYS A 193 1.06 14.45 12.86
N VAL A 194 0.50 13.74 11.88
CA VAL A 194 -0.58 12.80 12.12
C VAL A 194 0.01 11.44 12.47
N MET A 195 -0.56 10.79 13.46
CA MET A 195 -0.18 9.46 13.90
C MET A 195 -1.45 8.63 14.08
N ALA A 196 -1.43 7.41 13.56
CA ALA A 196 -2.52 6.46 13.75
C ALA A 196 -2.42 5.75 15.11
N GLU A 197 -3.50 5.10 15.53
CA GLU A 197 -3.43 4.12 16.62
C GLU A 197 -2.79 2.83 16.12
N GLY A 198 -1.90 2.24 16.93
CA GLY A 198 -1.24 0.97 16.67
C GLY A 198 -1.86 -0.20 17.43
N ASP A 199 -1.33 -1.39 17.18
CA ASP A 199 -1.76 -2.64 17.84
C ASP A 199 -0.88 -3.06 19.03
N GLY A 200 0.20 -2.33 19.29
CA GLY A 200 1.12 -2.62 20.39
C GLY A 200 2.18 -3.69 20.10
N TYR A 201 2.26 -4.21 18.87
CA TYR A 201 3.25 -5.24 18.49
C TYR A 201 4.54 -4.69 17.86
N GLY A 202 4.60 -3.37 17.64
CA GLY A 202 5.76 -2.73 17.02
C GLY A 202 5.98 -3.25 15.60
N ASP A 203 7.21 -3.63 15.27
CA ASP A 203 7.54 -4.18 13.95
C ASP A 203 7.25 -5.68 13.82
N LYS A 204 6.76 -6.30 14.90
CA LYS A 204 6.42 -7.72 14.90
C LYS A 204 5.05 -7.96 14.27
N ARG A 205 4.79 -9.22 13.93
CA ARG A 205 3.49 -9.71 13.45
C ARG A 205 2.39 -9.27 14.41
N GLY A 206 1.42 -8.54 13.88
CA GLY A 206 0.23 -8.14 14.61
C GLY A 206 -0.63 -9.34 15.04
N ARG A 207 -1.55 -9.10 15.96
CA ARG A 207 -2.61 -10.08 16.30
C ARG A 207 -3.97 -9.57 15.85
#